data_AF-A0A8T3Z0I4-F1
#
_entry.id   AF-A0A8T3Z0I4-F1
#
_cell.length_a   1.000
_cell.length_b   1.000
_cell.length_c   1.000
_cell.angle_alpha   90.00
_cell.angle_beta   90.00
_cell.angle_gamma   90.00
#
_symmetry.space_group_name_H-M   'P 1'
#
loop_
_entity.id
_entity.type
_entity.pdbx_description
1 polymer ?
#
loop_
_entity_poly.entity_id
_entity_poly.type
_entity_poly.pdbx_seq_one_letter_code
_entity_poly.pdbx_strand_id
1 'polypeptide(L)' 'MLKDKKKPVILMVIALLSCILAVGAVSAADTPSANFTTNTTNGFAPLSVQFNDTSTGNPNSWNWDFGSAG' A
#
# COMPACT_ATOMS: atom_id res chain seq x y z
N MET A 1 -44.19 -21.02 -8.69
CA MET A 1 -43.01 -21.86 -8.41
C MET A 1 -41.66 -21.32 -8.93
N LEU A 2 -41.58 -20.48 -9.97
CA LEU A 2 -40.29 -19.96 -10.49
C LEU A 2 -39.77 -18.66 -9.82
N LYS A 3 -40.59 -18.01 -9.00
CA LYS A 3 -40.29 -16.68 -8.41
C LYS A 3 -39.45 -16.77 -7.13
N ASP A 4 -39.57 -17.86 -6.37
CA ASP A 4 -38.90 -17.99 -5.06
C ASP A 4 -37.49 -18.57 -5.16
N LYS A 5 -37.17 -19.32 -6.23
CA LYS A 5 -35.80 -19.79 -6.50
C LYS A 5 -34.87 -18.71 -7.06
N LYS A 6 -35.41 -17.62 -7.62
CA LYS A 6 -34.60 -16.52 -8.18
C LYS A 6 -34.10 -15.54 -7.10
N LYS A 7 -34.85 -15.36 -6.00
CA LYS A 7 -34.48 -14.48 -4.88
C LYS A 7 -33.14 -14.83 -4.21
N PRO A 8 -32.85 -16.10 -3.84
CA PRO A 8 -31.56 -16.44 -3.23
C PRO A 8 -30.39 -16.38 -4.22
N VAL A 9 -30.65 -16.69 -5.50
CA VAL A 9 -29.63 -16.59 -6.58
C VAL A 9 -29.24 -15.13 -6.82
N ILE A 10 -30.22 -14.22 -6.88
CA ILE A 10 -29.99 -12.79 -7.02
C ILE A 10 -29.20 -12.25 -5.82
N LEU A 11 -29.51 -12.69 -4.60
CA LEU A 11 -28.80 -12.29 -3.39
C LEU A 11 -27.34 -12.77 -3.36
N MET A 12 -27.08 -14.01 -3.80
CA MET A 12 -25.72 -14.53 -3.95
C MET A 12 -24.91 -13.77 -4.99
N VAL A 13 -25.51 -13.42 -6.13
CA VAL A 13 -24.84 -12.65 -7.19
C VAL A 13 -24.48 -11.24 -6.68
N ILE A 14 -25.36 -10.60 -5.92
CA ILE A 14 -25.10 -9.30 -5.31
C ILE A 14 -23.97 -9.40 -4.26
N ALA A 15 -23.98 -10.42 -3.41
CA ALA A 15 -22.95 -10.64 -2.39
C ALA A 15 -21.57 -10.94 -3.01
N LEU A 16 -21.53 -11.71 -4.10
CA LEU A 16 -20.32 -11.98 -4.88
C LEU A 16 -19.81 -10.70 -5.55
N LEU A 17 -20.70 -9.92 -6.16
CA LEU A 17 -20.34 -8.67 -6.81
C LEU A 17 -19.82 -7.63 -5.79
N SER A 18 -20.40 -7.57 -4.59
CA SER A 18 -19.89 -6.72 -3.50
C SER A 18 -18.54 -7.20 -2.96
N CYS A 19 -18.30 -8.51 -2.91
CA CYS A 19 -17.01 -9.08 -2.52
C CYS A 19 -15.92 -8.74 -3.55
N ILE A 20 -16.27 -8.79 -4.84
CA ILE A 20 -15.37 -8.42 -5.94
C ILE A 20 -15.07 -6.91 -5.94
N LEU A 21 -16.03 -6.05 -5.57
CA LEU A 21 -15.79 -4.60 -5.42
C LEU A 21 -15.02 -4.21 -4.14
N ALA A 22 -15.04 -5.03 -3.09
CA ALA A 22 -14.34 -4.77 -1.84
C ALA A 22 -12.83 -5.12 -1.90
N VAL A 23 -12.42 -5.93 -2.88
CA VAL A 23 -11.02 -6.05 -3.28
C VAL A 23 -10.69 -4.82 -4.10
N GLY A 24 -10.23 -3.77 -3.42
CA GLY A 24 -9.80 -2.52 -4.04
C GLY A 24 -8.89 -2.81 -5.23
N ALA A 25 -9.19 -2.17 -6.36
CA ALA A 25 -8.42 -2.28 -7.59
C ALA A 25 -6.93 -2.06 -7.28
N VAL A 26 -6.12 -3.11 -7.40
CA VAL A 26 -4.67 -2.94 -7.54
C VAL A 26 -4.45 -2.32 -8.92
N SER A 27 -4.44 -0.99 -8.97
CA SER A 27 -4.02 -0.28 -10.17
C SER A 27 -2.57 -0.64 -10.42
N ALA A 28 -2.32 -1.50 -11.40
CA ALA A 28 -0.98 -1.91 -11.87
C ALA A 28 -0.13 -0.76 -12.45
N ALA A 29 -0.52 0.49 -12.20
CA ALA A 29 0.03 1.70 -12.82
C ALA A 29 0.47 2.78 -11.82
N ASP A 30 0.41 2.53 -10.51
CA ASP A 30 1.06 3.45 -9.58
C ASP A 30 2.56 3.21 -9.62
N THR A 31 3.27 4.04 -10.39
CA THR A 31 4.73 4.05 -10.41
C THR A 31 5.21 4.44 -9.01
N PRO A 32 6.02 3.62 -8.33
CA PRO A 32 6.50 3.97 -7.00
C PRO A 32 7.31 5.27 -7.05
N SER A 33 6.99 6.21 -6.16
CA SER A 33 7.77 7.42 -5.97
C SER A 33 8.52 7.33 -4.65
N ALA A 34 9.85 7.23 -4.72
CA ALA A 34 10.69 7.13 -3.54
C ALA A 34 10.74 8.46 -2.78
N ASN A 35 10.51 8.43 -1.47
CA ASN A 35 10.63 9.61 -0.60
C ASN A 35 10.89 9.20 0.86
N PHE A 36 11.51 10.07 1.64
CA PHE A 36 11.77 9.83 3.06
C PHE A 36 11.89 11.13 3.86
N THR A 37 11.74 11.01 5.18
CA THR A 37 11.98 12.10 6.14
C THR A 37 12.97 11.67 7.22
N THR A 38 13.52 12.64 7.94
CA THR A 38 14.47 12.41 9.04
C THR A 38 14.07 13.21 10.28
N ASN A 39 14.32 12.67 11.47
CA ASN A 39 14.10 13.39 12.73
C ASN A 39 15.10 14.55 12.95
N THR A 40 16.32 14.43 12.44
CA THR A 40 17.36 15.47 12.50
C THR A 40 18.32 15.35 11.31
N THR A 41 18.90 16.46 10.89
CA THR A 41 19.91 16.52 9.82
C THR A 41 21.27 17.03 10.30
N ASN A 42 21.38 17.42 11.58
CA ASN A 42 22.61 17.91 12.18
C ASN A 42 22.64 17.68 13.70
N GLY A 43 23.83 17.82 14.30
CA GLY A 43 24.05 17.66 15.73
C GLY A 43 25.50 17.33 16.06
N PHE A 44 25.82 17.26 17.35
CA PHE A 44 27.14 16.82 17.83
C PHE A 44 27.19 15.29 17.93
N ALA A 45 28.36 14.72 17.69
CA ALA A 45 28.56 13.29 17.82
C ALA A 45 28.57 12.83 19.30
N PRO A 46 28.04 11.63 19.62
CA PRO A 46 27.32 10.71 18.72
C PRO A 46 25.91 11.21 18.39
N LEU A 47 25.53 11.17 17.11
CA LEU A 47 24.21 11.60 16.64
C LEU A 47 23.41 10.38 16.15
N SER A 48 22.20 10.21 16.68
CA SER A 48 21.25 9.20 16.20
C SER A 48 20.24 9.83 15.25
N VAL A 49 20.18 9.32 14.03
CA VAL A 49 19.25 9.77 12.98
C VAL A 49 18.30 8.64 12.61
N GLN A 50 17.01 8.90 12.68
CA GLN A 50 15.95 8.02 12.25
C GLN A 50 15.44 8.47 10.87
N PHE A 51 15.45 7.55 9.92
CA PHE A 51 14.87 7.73 8.59
C PHE A 51 13.49 7.07 8.55
N ASN A 52 12.49 7.76 8.03
CA ASN A 52 11.15 7.24 7.84
C ASN A 52 10.77 7.28 6.36
N ASP A 53 10.41 6.11 5.81
CA ASP A 53 9.92 6.02 4.43
C ASP A 53 8.57 6.73 4.27
N THR A 54 8.45 7.52 3.21
CA THR A 54 7.21 8.20 2.80
C THR A 54 6.91 7.95 1.32
N SER A 55 7.47 6.86 0.79
CA SER A 55 7.28 6.46 -0.60
C SER A 55 5.81 6.19 -0.92
N THR A 56 5.38 6.61 -2.12
CA THR A 56 4.02 6.41 -2.61
C THR A 56 4.00 5.37 -3.73
N GLY A 57 2.81 4.94 -4.14
CA GLY A 57 2.62 4.02 -5.25
C GLY A 57 2.92 2.55 -4.92
N ASN A 58 2.63 2.13 -3.70
CA ASN A 58 2.73 0.74 -3.23
C ASN A 58 4.08 0.05 -3.57
N PRO A 59 5.22 0.63 -3.15
CA PRO A 59 6.51 -0.01 -3.33
C PRO A 59 6.54 -1.39 -2.68
N ASN A 60 7.20 -2.35 -3.32
CA ASN A 60 7.34 -3.73 -2.85
C ASN A 60 8.75 -4.04 -2.31
N SER A 61 9.70 -3.11 -2.47
CA SER A 61 11.10 -3.25 -2.10
C SER A 61 11.74 -1.87 -1.93
N TRP A 62 12.78 -1.81 -1.09
CA TRP A 62 13.56 -0.59 -0.83
C TRP A 62 15.05 -0.92 -0.87
N ASN A 63 15.83 -0.02 -1.45
CA ASN A 63 17.29 -0.08 -1.41
C ASN A 63 17.81 1.19 -0.74
N TRP A 64 18.42 1.05 0.44
CA TRP A 64 18.99 2.15 1.21
C TRP A 64 20.51 2.15 1.06
N ASP A 65 21.06 3.32 0.74
CA ASP A 65 22.50 3.56 0.71
C ASP A 65 22.82 4.71 1.66
N PHE A 66 23.51 4.41 2.76
CA PHE A 66 23.94 5.40 3.76
C PHE A 66 25.33 5.98 3.47
N GLY A 67 25.94 5.61 2.35
CA GLY A 67 27.33 5.90 2.03
C GLY A 67 28.29 4.98 2.79
N SER A 68 29.38 4.59 2.14
CA SER A 68 30.47 3.86 2.81
C SER A 68 31.15 4.78 3.82
N ALA A 69 31.23 4.34 5.08
CA ALA A 69 32.15 4.90 6.05
C ALA A 69 33.58 4.68 5.55
N GLY A 70 34.18 5.73 4.96
CA GLY A 70 35.60 5.77 4.65
C GLY A 70 36.42 6.08 5.90
#